data_AF-A0A2H0TVH0-F1
#
_entry.id   AF-A0A2H0TVH0-F1
#
_cell.length_a   1.000
_cell.length_b   1.000
_cell.length_c   1.000
_cell.angle_alpha   90.00
_cell.angle_beta   90.00
_cell.angle_gamma   90.00
#
_symmetry.space_group_name_H-M   'P 1'
#
loop_
_entity.id
_entity.type
_entity.pdbx_description
1 polymer ?
#
loop_
_entity_poly.entity_id
_entity_poly.type
_entity_poly.pdbx_seq_one_letter_code
_entity_poly.pdbx_strand_id
1 'polypeptide(L)'
;ESIAQAEIVAEQAIRAMALRSTTVHIELLKTEQGWKVIELGPRIGGFRHMLYEAAFDFNHTANDILIRLPKKPNIKKKEHGYAAAMKFFAKEEGKLVKLGGIKKIQDLKSLKKLYINKKVGDSCKFAKHGGSSVFNIILVNKNRSELLADIRRLEQTVDIQVE
;
A
#
# COMPACT_ATOMS: atom_id res chain seq x y z
N GLU A 1 2.06 -10.87 -20.33
CA GLU A 1 1.95 -9.81 -21.37
C GLU A 1 1.64 -8.43 -20.81
N SER A 2 0.59 -8.21 -20.00
CA SER A 2 0.30 -6.84 -19.52
C SER A 2 1.33 -6.27 -18.55
N ILE A 3 1.97 -7.09 -17.70
CA ILE A 3 2.96 -6.61 -16.72
C ILE A 3 4.23 -6.13 -17.44
N ALA A 4 4.76 -6.91 -18.39
CA ALA A 4 5.92 -6.53 -19.18
C ALA A 4 5.70 -5.20 -19.93
N GLN A 5 4.49 -4.98 -20.46
CA GLN A 5 4.16 -3.69 -21.09
C GLN A 5 4.16 -2.53 -20.09
N ALA A 6 3.70 -2.76 -18.85
CA ALA A 6 3.76 -1.75 -17.79
C ALA A 6 5.20 -1.41 -17.40
N GLU A 7 6.10 -2.42 -17.36
CA GLU A 7 7.52 -2.24 -17.10
C GLU A 7 8.19 -1.37 -18.18
N ILE A 8 7.88 -1.62 -19.46
CA ILE A 8 8.38 -0.81 -20.59
C ILE A 8 7.93 0.65 -20.46
N VAL A 9 6.63 0.88 -20.19
CA VAL A 9 6.10 2.24 -20.02
C VAL A 9 6.74 2.95 -18.83
N ALA A 10 6.96 2.23 -17.72
CA ALA A 10 7.65 2.78 -16.56
C ALA A 10 9.11 3.15 -16.87
N GLU A 11 9.85 2.29 -17.58
CA GLU A 11 11.23 2.54 -17.98
C GLU A 11 11.34 3.77 -18.90
N GLN A 12 10.44 3.89 -19.87
CA GLN A 12 10.37 5.05 -20.76
C GLN A 12 10.15 6.35 -19.98
N ALA A 13 9.22 6.36 -19.01
CA ALA A 13 8.95 7.52 -18.18
C ALA A 13 10.16 7.91 -17.30
N ILE A 14 10.82 6.93 -16.68
CA ILE A 14 12.03 7.16 -15.87
C ILE A 14 13.14 7.77 -16.72
N ARG A 15 13.33 7.28 -17.95
CA ARG A 15 14.33 7.79 -18.88
C ARG A 15 14.01 9.20 -19.37
N ALA A 16 12.75 9.47 -19.72
CA ALA A 16 12.28 10.78 -20.17
C ALA A 16 12.48 11.86 -19.09
N MET A 17 12.33 11.49 -17.80
CA MET A 17 12.57 12.38 -16.66
C MET A 17 14.04 12.46 -16.24
N ALA A 18 14.96 11.84 -16.99
CA ALA A 18 16.40 11.77 -16.69
C ALA A 18 16.74 11.27 -15.27
N LEU A 19 15.86 10.47 -14.66
CA LEU A 19 16.08 9.99 -13.30
C LEU A 19 17.14 8.89 -13.28
N ARG A 20 18.11 9.04 -12.38
CA ARG A 20 19.22 8.10 -12.15
C ARG A 20 19.48 7.96 -10.66
N SER A 21 20.00 6.80 -10.26
CA SER A 21 20.43 6.53 -8.89
C SER A 21 19.39 6.93 -7.82
N THR A 22 18.12 6.64 -8.08
CA THR A 22 17.01 6.88 -7.16
C THR A 22 15.98 5.77 -7.29
N THR A 23 15.29 5.43 -6.20
CA THR A 23 14.02 4.70 -6.31
C THR A 23 12.97 5.62 -6.91
N VAL A 24 12.02 5.03 -7.64
CA VAL A 24 10.83 5.72 -8.11
C VAL A 24 9.56 5.02 -7.63
N HIS A 25 8.55 5.82 -7.31
CA HIS A 25 7.18 5.38 -7.21
C HIS A 25 6.46 5.87 -8.45
N ILE A 26 5.85 4.96 -9.20
CA ILE A 26 5.12 5.28 -10.42
C ILE A 26 3.70 4.73 -10.30
N GLU A 27 2.74 5.53 -10.72
CA GLU A 27 1.32 5.19 -10.81
C GLU A 27 0.93 5.09 -12.28
N LEU A 28 0.38 3.93 -12.66
CA LEU A 28 -0.02 3.62 -14.02
C LEU A 28 -1.51 3.29 -14.05
N LEU A 29 -2.18 3.70 -15.13
CA LEU A 29 -3.56 3.30 -15.43
C LEU A 29 -3.56 2.43 -16.70
N LYS A 30 -4.22 1.28 -16.65
CA LYS A 30 -4.46 0.44 -17.84
C LYS A 30 -5.74 0.91 -18.53
N THR A 31 -5.62 1.40 -19.76
CA THR A 31 -6.76 1.74 -20.62
C THR A 31 -6.88 0.72 -21.75
N GLU A 32 -7.93 0.83 -22.58
CA GLU A 32 -8.08 0.04 -23.81
C GLU A 32 -6.91 0.26 -24.79
N GLN A 33 -6.27 1.43 -24.73
CA GLN A 33 -5.10 1.81 -25.53
C GLN A 33 -3.76 1.44 -24.87
N GLY A 34 -3.78 0.68 -23.76
CA GLY A 34 -2.58 0.26 -23.03
C GLY A 34 -2.31 1.07 -21.77
N TRP A 35 -1.09 0.94 -21.24
CA TRP A 35 -0.69 1.58 -19.98
C TRP A 35 -0.34 3.05 -20.18
N LYS A 36 -0.87 3.91 -19.31
CA LYS A 36 -0.59 5.35 -19.26
C LYS A 36 -0.02 5.73 -17.89
N VAL A 37 0.95 6.63 -17.88
CA VAL A 37 1.53 7.18 -16.64
C VAL A 37 0.60 8.25 -16.08
N ILE A 38 0.29 8.15 -14.79
CA ILE A 38 -0.50 9.15 -14.05
C ILE A 38 0.41 10.03 -13.21
N GLU A 39 1.29 9.40 -12.41
CA GLU A 39 2.27 10.10 -11.57
C GLU A 39 3.60 9.34 -11.58
N LEU A 40 4.70 10.08 -11.53
CA LEU A 40 6.04 9.55 -11.26
C LEU A 40 6.71 10.42 -10.20
N GLY A 41 7.16 9.80 -9.10
CA GLY A 41 7.87 10.46 -8.01
C GLY A 41 9.22 9.79 -7.69
N PRO A 42 10.34 10.52 -7.57
CA PRO A 42 11.68 9.96 -7.30
C PRO A 42 11.90 9.63 -5.81
N ARG A 43 10.99 8.83 -5.23
CA ARG A 43 10.99 8.43 -3.83
C ARG A 43 10.38 7.05 -3.65
N ILE A 44 10.54 6.48 -2.46
CA ILE A 44 9.79 5.30 -2.04
C ILE A 44 8.30 5.65 -1.94
N GLY A 45 7.45 4.76 -2.45
CA GLY A 45 5.99 4.88 -2.34
C GLY A 45 5.47 4.54 -0.94
N GLY A 46 4.29 5.05 -0.61
CA GLY A 46 3.63 4.72 0.67
C GLY A 46 3.45 3.21 0.85
N PHE A 47 3.72 2.72 2.06
CA PHE A 47 3.70 1.29 2.46
C PHE A 47 4.62 0.34 1.67
N ARG A 48 5.32 0.79 0.62
CA ARG A 48 6.08 -0.11 -0.27
C ARG A 48 7.17 -0.86 0.45
N HIS A 49 7.83 -0.24 1.43
CA HIS A 49 8.78 -0.97 2.27
C HIS A 49 8.15 -2.17 2.96
N MET A 50 7.00 -2.00 3.61
CA MET A 50 6.33 -3.09 4.32
C MET A 50 5.80 -4.16 3.37
N LEU A 51 5.30 -3.77 2.19
CA LEU A 51 4.81 -4.71 1.19
C LEU A 51 5.94 -5.54 0.58
N TYR A 52 7.05 -4.92 0.18
CA TYR A 52 8.19 -5.65 -0.38
C TYR A 52 8.90 -6.51 0.67
N GLU A 53 9.02 -6.03 1.91
CA GLU A 53 9.55 -6.84 3.00
C GLU A 53 8.68 -8.09 3.24
N ALA A 54 7.35 -7.92 3.28
CA ALA A 54 6.44 -9.04 3.48
C ALA A 54 6.40 -10.03 2.31
N ALA A 55 6.40 -9.54 1.07
CA ALA A 55 6.22 -10.38 -0.12
C ALA A 55 7.52 -10.95 -0.67
N PHE A 56 8.66 -10.26 -0.51
CA PHE A 56 9.94 -10.62 -1.13
C PHE A 56 11.11 -10.69 -0.14
N ASP A 57 10.89 -10.42 1.16
CA ASP A 57 11.90 -10.57 2.21
C ASP A 57 13.15 -9.68 2.01
N PHE A 58 12.97 -8.44 1.53
CA PHE A 58 14.05 -7.46 1.47
C PHE A 58 13.66 -6.08 2.00
N ASN A 59 14.65 -5.35 2.53
CA ASN A 59 14.46 -4.01 3.05
C ASN A 59 14.55 -2.96 1.92
N HIS A 60 13.38 -2.52 1.44
CA HIS A 60 13.30 -1.53 0.37
C HIS A 60 13.85 -0.15 0.77
N THR A 61 13.69 0.27 2.03
CA THR A 61 14.24 1.54 2.53
C THR A 61 15.76 1.54 2.50
N ALA A 62 16.38 0.47 2.96
CA ALA A 62 17.83 0.29 2.89
C ALA A 62 18.32 0.30 1.44
N ASN A 63 17.59 -0.32 0.51
CA ASN A 63 17.94 -0.30 -0.91
C ASN A 63 17.92 1.12 -1.51
N ASP A 64 16.96 1.97 -1.17
CA ASP A 64 16.97 3.37 -1.65
C ASP A 64 18.21 4.12 -1.15
N ILE A 65 18.59 3.93 0.11
CA ILE A 65 19.82 4.51 0.67
C ILE A 65 21.06 4.00 -0.08
N LEU A 66 21.16 2.69 -0.31
CA LEU A 66 22.29 2.09 -1.02
C LEU A 66 22.41 2.65 -2.44
N ILE A 67 21.30 2.75 -3.17
CA ILE A 67 21.26 3.32 -4.52
C ILE A 67 21.78 4.77 -4.54
N ARG A 68 21.43 5.57 -3.53
CA ARG A 68 21.92 6.96 -3.39
C ARG A 68 23.38 7.07 -2.95
N LEU A 69 23.92 6.03 -2.30
CA LEU A 69 25.32 5.94 -1.85
C LEU A 69 26.25 5.23 -2.88
N PRO A 70 25.92 5.29 -4.17
CA PRO A 70 26.39 4.38 -5.22
C PRO A 70 26.75 2.93 -4.83
N LYS A 71 26.00 2.31 -3.90
CA LYS A 71 26.21 0.93 -3.46
C LYS A 71 25.22 -0.02 -4.11
N LYS A 72 25.64 -1.28 -4.27
CA LYS A 72 24.80 -2.35 -4.82
C LYS A 72 23.58 -2.59 -3.92
N PRO A 73 22.33 -2.49 -4.41
CA PRO A 73 21.16 -2.83 -3.63
C PRO A 73 21.01 -4.35 -3.48
N ASN A 74 20.34 -4.77 -2.40
CA ASN A 74 19.98 -6.15 -2.14
C ASN A 74 18.51 -6.40 -2.52
N ILE A 75 18.27 -6.75 -3.79
CA ILE A 75 16.93 -7.02 -4.31
C ILE A 75 16.76 -8.53 -4.49
N LYS A 76 15.78 -9.12 -3.80
CA LYS A 76 15.38 -10.52 -3.97
C LYS A 76 14.23 -10.59 -4.98
N LYS A 77 14.31 -11.56 -5.90
CA LYS A 77 13.26 -11.80 -6.92
C LYS A 77 12.26 -12.88 -6.53
N LYS A 78 12.60 -13.74 -5.56
CA LYS A 78 11.73 -14.84 -5.14
C LYS A 78 10.57 -14.27 -4.33
N GLU A 79 9.35 -14.62 -4.72
CA GLU A 79 8.14 -14.34 -3.95
C GLU A 79 8.05 -15.31 -2.76
N HIS A 80 7.75 -14.76 -1.58
CA HIS A 80 7.57 -15.50 -0.32
C HIS A 80 6.10 -15.50 0.14
N GLY A 81 5.27 -14.65 -0.43
CA GLY A 81 3.84 -14.57 -0.16
C GLY A 81 3.19 -13.35 -0.81
N TYR A 82 1.92 -13.15 -0.50
CA TYR A 82 1.10 -12.05 -0.97
C TYR A 82 0.87 -11.08 0.18
N ALA A 83 0.91 -9.79 -0.11
CA ALA A 83 0.71 -8.74 0.88
C ALA A 83 -0.29 -7.69 0.38
N ALA A 84 -1.05 -7.12 1.30
CA ALA A 84 -1.96 -6.01 1.05
C ALA A 84 -1.81 -4.94 2.13
N ALA A 85 -1.86 -3.67 1.72
CA ALA A 85 -1.91 -2.52 2.61
C ALA A 85 -3.20 -1.75 2.32
N MET A 86 -4.02 -1.54 3.36
CA MET A 86 -5.32 -0.89 3.21
C MET A 86 -5.44 0.25 4.22
N LYS A 87 -6.07 1.34 3.79
CA LYS A 87 -6.46 2.47 4.64
C LYS A 87 -7.98 2.51 4.71
N PHE A 88 -8.53 2.62 5.92
CA PHE A 88 -9.97 2.72 6.13
C PHE A 88 -10.35 4.13 6.56
N PHE A 89 -11.29 4.72 5.85
CA PHE A 89 -11.90 6.01 6.15
C PHE A 89 -13.35 5.78 6.57
N ALA A 90 -13.92 6.72 7.33
CA ALA A 90 -15.36 6.78 7.52
C ALA A 90 -16.05 7.01 6.17
N LYS A 91 -17.30 6.52 6.03
CA LYS A 91 -18.10 6.71 4.81
C LYS A 91 -18.52 8.17 4.61
N GLU A 92 -18.63 8.90 5.70
CA GLU A 92 -19.00 10.31 5.76
C GLU A 92 -17.97 11.05 6.63
N GLU A 93 -17.89 12.37 6.45
CA GLU A 93 -17.09 13.21 7.34
C GLU A 93 -17.88 13.54 8.59
N GLY A 94 -17.19 13.67 9.73
CA GLY A 94 -17.82 13.95 11.01
C GLY A 94 -16.90 13.66 12.17
N LYS A 95 -17.44 13.58 13.37
CA LYS A 95 -16.72 13.19 14.58
C LYS A 95 -16.86 11.69 14.79
N LEU A 96 -15.75 10.97 14.99
CA LEU A 96 -15.80 9.53 15.19
C LEU A 96 -16.54 9.19 16.49
N VAL A 97 -17.68 8.52 16.41
CA VAL A 97 -18.43 8.07 17.61
C VAL A 97 -18.17 6.61 17.94
N LYS A 98 -17.82 5.80 16.94
CA LYS A 98 -17.59 4.36 17.13
C LYS A 98 -16.62 3.77 16.12
N LEU A 99 -15.76 2.88 16.63
CA LEU A 99 -14.92 1.98 15.83
C LEU A 99 -15.14 0.54 16.26
N GLY A 100 -15.96 -0.20 15.52
CA GLY A 100 -16.30 -1.60 15.73
C GLY A 100 -15.49 -2.58 14.86
N GLY A 101 -15.60 -3.86 15.18
CA GLY A 101 -14.99 -4.95 14.39
C GLY A 101 -13.50 -5.22 14.66
N ILE A 102 -12.81 -4.37 15.42
CA ILE A 102 -11.35 -4.44 15.63
C ILE A 102 -10.89 -5.78 16.21
N LYS A 103 -11.59 -6.35 17.21
CA LYS A 103 -11.21 -7.65 17.79
C LYS A 103 -11.21 -8.77 16.74
N LYS A 104 -12.28 -8.86 15.94
CA LYS A 104 -12.39 -9.85 14.85
C LYS A 104 -11.32 -9.63 13.78
N ILE A 105 -10.93 -8.37 13.52
CA ILE A 105 -9.84 -8.04 12.61
C ILE A 105 -8.49 -8.51 13.16
N GLN A 106 -8.29 -8.40 14.48
CA GLN A 106 -7.09 -8.91 15.18
C GLN A 106 -6.94 -10.42 15.07
N ASP A 107 -8.05 -11.15 14.93
CA ASP A 107 -8.07 -12.61 14.79
C ASP A 107 -7.86 -13.10 13.34
N LEU A 108 -7.73 -12.19 12.35
CA LEU A 108 -7.48 -12.59 10.97
C LEU A 108 -6.10 -13.24 10.85
N LYS A 109 -6.05 -14.43 10.24
CA LYS A 109 -4.79 -15.18 10.03
C LYS A 109 -3.78 -14.39 9.21
N SER A 110 -4.26 -13.60 8.24
CA SER A 110 -3.39 -12.76 7.42
C SER A 110 -2.95 -11.48 8.13
N LEU A 111 -3.40 -11.16 9.35
CA LEU A 111 -3.01 -9.91 9.99
C LEU A 111 -1.51 -9.88 10.32
N LYS A 112 -0.80 -8.90 9.73
CA LYS A 112 0.61 -8.63 10.05
C LYS A 112 0.77 -7.41 10.95
N LYS A 113 0.08 -6.30 10.65
CA LYS A 113 0.10 -5.07 11.46
C LYS A 113 -1.23 -4.32 11.36
N LEU A 114 -1.67 -3.75 12.47
CA LEU A 114 -2.82 -2.86 12.58
C LEU A 114 -2.38 -1.54 13.22
N TYR A 115 -2.72 -0.42 12.58
CA TYR A 115 -2.41 0.92 13.05
C TYR A 115 -3.71 1.69 13.26
N ILE A 116 -4.11 1.94 14.51
CA ILE A 116 -5.25 2.79 14.83
C ILE A 116 -4.76 4.23 14.91
N ASN A 117 -5.21 5.09 13.97
CA ASN A 117 -4.75 6.48 13.89
C ASN A 117 -5.73 7.47 14.52
N LYS A 118 -7.02 7.09 14.65
CA LYS A 118 -8.08 7.91 15.23
C LYS A 118 -8.76 7.19 16.39
N LYS A 119 -9.15 7.96 17.40
CA LYS A 119 -9.93 7.54 18.56
C LYS A 119 -11.31 8.17 18.52
N VAL A 120 -12.25 7.61 19.28
CA VAL A 120 -13.58 8.20 19.46
C VAL A 120 -13.42 9.65 19.92
N GLY A 121 -14.11 10.56 19.24
CA GLY A 121 -14.02 12.00 19.41
C GLY A 121 -13.17 12.73 18.37
N ASP A 122 -12.34 12.03 17.60
CA ASP A 122 -11.49 12.65 16.57
C ASP A 122 -12.30 13.01 15.31
N SER A 123 -11.88 14.06 14.61
CA SER A 123 -12.44 14.43 13.32
C SER A 123 -12.02 13.45 12.23
N CYS A 124 -13.01 12.89 11.52
CA CYS A 124 -12.87 12.10 10.32
C CYS A 124 -13.18 12.97 9.11
N LYS A 125 -12.16 13.22 8.29
CA LYS A 125 -12.30 13.88 6.99
C LYS A 125 -11.80 12.96 5.88
N PHE A 126 -12.27 13.16 4.67
CA PHE A 126 -11.74 12.53 3.48
C PHE A 126 -10.35 13.06 3.17
N ALA A 127 -9.55 12.24 2.48
CA ALA A 127 -8.19 12.60 2.08
C ALA A 127 -8.15 13.90 1.26
N LYS A 128 -9.14 14.12 0.37
CA LYS A 128 -9.28 15.34 -0.43
C LYS A 128 -9.51 16.61 0.38
N HIS A 129 -9.95 16.50 1.63
CA HIS A 129 -10.12 17.61 2.56
C HIS A 129 -9.03 17.63 3.66
N GLY A 130 -7.89 17.00 3.40
CA GLY A 130 -6.75 16.94 4.34
C GLY A 130 -6.92 15.92 5.47
N GLY A 131 -7.90 15.04 5.38
CA GLY A 131 -8.14 14.01 6.39
C GLY A 131 -7.18 12.82 6.33
N SER A 132 -7.06 12.13 7.46
CA SER A 132 -6.33 10.87 7.58
C SER A 132 -7.29 9.68 7.78
N SER A 133 -6.82 8.49 7.43
CA SER A 133 -7.56 7.25 7.65
C SER A 133 -7.75 6.99 9.14
N VAL A 134 -8.89 6.39 9.50
CA VAL A 134 -9.20 5.98 10.88
C VAL A 134 -8.21 4.92 11.36
N PHE A 135 -7.94 3.93 10.51
CA PHE A 135 -6.88 2.95 10.73
C PHE A 135 -6.26 2.49 9.42
N ASN A 136 -5.07 1.91 9.53
CA ASN A 136 -4.37 1.24 8.44
C ASN A 136 -4.10 -0.21 8.84
N ILE A 137 -4.07 -1.10 7.86
CA ILE A 137 -3.83 -2.52 8.09
C ILE A 137 -2.90 -3.09 7.01
N ILE A 138 -1.99 -3.95 7.45
CA ILE A 138 -1.14 -4.76 6.58
C ILE A 138 -1.51 -6.22 6.77
N LEU A 139 -1.90 -6.86 5.67
CA LEU A 139 -2.24 -8.28 5.61
C LEU A 139 -1.21 -9.02 4.78
N VAL A 140 -0.83 -10.23 5.20
CA VAL A 140 0.16 -11.08 4.52
C VAL A 140 -0.28 -12.54 4.63
N ASN A 141 -0.26 -13.26 3.51
CA ASN A 141 -0.49 -14.70 3.49
C ASN A 141 0.35 -15.38 2.40
N LYS A 142 0.75 -16.64 2.60
CA LYS A 142 1.42 -17.45 1.57
C LYS A 142 0.49 -17.81 0.42
N ASN A 143 -0.81 -17.94 0.69
CA ASN A 143 -1.84 -18.27 -0.29
C ASN A 143 -2.66 -17.02 -0.64
N ARG A 144 -2.73 -16.69 -1.94
CA ARG A 144 -3.47 -15.53 -2.44
C ARG A 144 -4.96 -15.58 -2.15
N SER A 145 -5.57 -16.77 -2.27
CA SER A 145 -7.01 -16.95 -2.06
C SER A 145 -7.39 -16.74 -0.59
N GLU A 146 -6.53 -17.18 0.33
CA GLU A 146 -6.73 -16.92 1.77
C GLU A 146 -6.61 -15.44 2.11
N LEU A 147 -5.60 -14.75 1.56
CA LEU A 147 -5.47 -13.29 1.70
C LEU A 147 -6.73 -12.57 1.23
N LEU A 148 -7.25 -12.93 0.06
CA LEU A 148 -8.48 -12.34 -0.49
C LEU A 148 -9.73 -12.68 0.33
N ALA A 149 -9.77 -13.84 0.99
CA ALA A 149 -10.85 -14.19 1.90
C ALA A 149 -10.78 -13.38 3.21
N ASP A 150 -9.58 -13.12 3.75
CA ASP A 150 -9.39 -12.25 4.91
C ASP A 150 -9.70 -10.78 4.60
N ILE A 151 -9.31 -10.28 3.41
CA ILE A 151 -9.67 -8.92 2.95
C ILE A 151 -11.19 -8.75 2.91
N ARG A 152 -11.92 -9.69 2.30
CA ARG A 152 -13.39 -9.63 2.24
C ARG A 152 -14.02 -9.66 3.64
N ARG A 153 -13.53 -10.52 4.53
CA ARG A 153 -13.99 -10.59 5.92
C ARG A 153 -13.74 -9.29 6.67
N LEU A 154 -12.56 -8.70 6.50
CA LEU A 154 -12.20 -7.39 7.05
C LEU A 154 -13.20 -6.30 6.60
N GLU A 155 -13.44 -6.19 5.29
CA GLU A 155 -14.36 -5.20 4.71
C GLU A 155 -15.80 -5.34 5.21
N GLN A 156 -16.26 -6.57 5.47
CA GLN A 156 -17.59 -6.84 6.02
C GLN A 156 -17.67 -6.62 7.54
N THR A 157 -16.54 -6.67 8.23
CA THR A 157 -16.48 -6.65 9.71
C THR A 157 -16.29 -5.23 10.26
N VAL A 158 -15.61 -4.37 9.51
CA VAL A 158 -15.30 -3.01 9.95
C VAL A 158 -16.56 -2.15 10.07
N ASP A 159 -16.71 -1.47 11.20
CA ASP A 159 -17.83 -0.57 11.48
C ASP A 159 -17.26 0.78 11.97
N ILE A 160 -17.35 1.81 11.15
CA ILE A 160 -16.88 3.16 11.45
C ILE A 160 -18.08 4.09 11.39
N GLN A 161 -18.44 4.68 12.53
CA GLN A 161 -19.61 5.56 12.64
C GLN A 161 -19.17 6.97 13.04
N VAL A 162 -19.75 7.96 12.38
CA VAL A 162 -19.51 9.38 12.63
C VAL A 162 -20.83 10.10 12.91
N GLU A 163 -20.75 11.23 13.60
CA GLU A 163 -21.84 12.20 13.81
C GLU A 163 -21.43 13.62 13.39
#